data_AF-A0A6P0Y4Y7-F1
#
_entry.id   AF-A0A6P0Y4Y7-F1
#
_cell.length_a   1.000
_cell.length_b   1.000
_cell.length_c   1.000
_cell.angle_alpha   90.00
_cell.angle_beta   90.00
_cell.angle_gamma   90.00
#
_symmetry.space_group_name_H-M   'P 1'
#
loop_
_entity.id
_entity.type
_entity.pdbx_description
1 polymer ?
#
loop_
_entity_poly.entity_id
_entity_poly.type
_entity_poly.pdbx_seq_one_letter_code
_entity_poly.pdbx_strand_id
1 'polypeptide(L)' 'MEISLDNLWNQVLERLQLQLSRPTFETWIKTASAQQLENNCLVICTPNPFARNWLQKYYIKTIAD' A
#
# COMPACT_ATOMS: atom_id res chain seq x y z
N MET A 1 -18.54 12.61 0.02
CA MET A 1 -18.20 11.70 -1.08
C MET A 1 -17.51 10.52 -0.42
N GLU A 2 -18.14 9.35 -0.38
CA GLU A 2 -17.50 8.14 0.16
C GLU A 2 -16.45 7.68 -0.86
N ILE A 3 -15.18 7.65 -0.46
CA ILE A 3 -14.11 7.06 -1.28
C ILE A 3 -14.24 5.55 -1.17
N SER A 4 -14.34 4.85 -2.31
CA SER A 4 -14.29 3.38 -2.32
C SER A 4 -12.88 2.89 -1.97
N LEU A 5 -12.79 1.67 -1.44
CA LEU A 5 -11.53 1.01 -1.11
C LEU A 5 -10.54 1.02 -2.30
N ASP A 6 -11.03 0.67 -3.48
CA ASP A 6 -10.21 0.63 -4.70
C ASP A 6 -9.71 2.02 -5.09
N ASN A 7 -10.56 3.05 -5.00
CA ASN A 7 -10.15 4.42 -5.29
C ASN A 7 -9.14 4.95 -4.27
N LEU A 8 -9.27 4.60 -2.99
CA LEU A 8 -8.29 4.95 -1.97
C LEU A 8 -6.95 4.29 -2.28
N TRP A 9 -6.95 2.98 -2.51
CA TRP A 9 -5.72 2.23 -2.76
C TRP A 9 -5.03 2.67 -4.05
N ASN A 10 -5.79 2.94 -5.11
CA ASN A 10 -5.21 3.47 -6.35
C ASN A 10 -4.53 4.82 -6.14
N GLN A 11 -5.13 5.74 -5.37
CA GLN A 11 -4.49 7.02 -5.03
C GLN A 11 -3.19 6.82 -4.22
N VAL A 12 -3.19 5.88 -3.27
CA VAL A 12 -1.97 5.52 -2.53
C VAL A 12 -0.91 4.96 -3.48
N LEU A 13 -1.28 4.05 -4.39
CA LEU A 13 -0.35 3.48 -5.37
C LEU A 13 0.24 4.54 -6.30
N GLU A 14 -0.57 5.46 -6.82
CA GLU A 14 -0.12 6.56 -7.69
C GLU A 14 0.88 7.47 -6.96
N ARG A 15 0.57 7.85 -5.71
CA ARG A 15 1.49 8.66 -4.89
C ARG A 15 2.81 7.93 -4.65
N LEU A 16 2.75 6.66 -4.26
CA LEU A 16 3.95 5.87 -3.98
C LEU A 16 4.79 5.60 -5.24
N GLN A 17 4.16 5.48 -6.41
CA GLN A 17 4.86 5.34 -7.68
C GLN A 17 5.70 6.57 -8.04
N LEU A 18 5.25 7.77 -7.63
CA LEU A 18 5.99 9.02 -7.82
C LEU A 18 7.10 9.21 -6.77
N GLN A 19 6.90 8.72 -5.55
CA GLN A 19 7.86 8.89 -4.45
C GLN A 19 8.99 7.85 -4.43
N LEU A 20 8.72 6.63 -4.91
CA LEU A 20 9.65 5.51 -4.82
C LEU A 20 10.33 5.23 -6.15
N SER A 21 11.55 4.69 -6.10
CA SER A 21 12.19 4.18 -7.31
C SER A 21 11.36 3.05 -7.93
N ARG A 22 11.36 2.95 -9.26
CA ARG A 22 10.62 1.91 -9.99
C ARG A 22 10.88 0.49 -9.47
N PRO A 23 12.13 0.04 -9.23
CA PRO A 23 12.39 -1.30 -8.70
C PRO A 23 11.80 -1.51 -7.30
N THR A 24 11.83 -0.47 -6.45
CA THR A 24 11.26 -0.53 -5.10
C THR A 24 9.75 -0.68 -5.15
N PHE A 25 9.09 0.15 -5.96
CA PHE A 25 7.64 0.11 -6.14
C PHE A 25 7.18 -1.23 -6.70
N GLU A 26 7.79 -1.70 -7.79
CA GLU A 26 7.42 -2.96 -8.43
C GLU A 26 7.63 -4.18 -7.52
N THR A 27 8.70 -4.19 -6.72
CA THR A 27 9.03 -5.33 -5.83
C THR A 27 8.14 -5.38 -4.60
N TRP A 28 7.95 -4.23 -3.92
CA TRP A 28 7.37 -4.21 -2.57
C TRP A 28 5.93 -3.72 -2.54
N ILE A 29 5.54 -2.79 -3.41
CA ILE A 29 4.28 -2.05 -3.31
C ILE A 29 3.24 -2.57 -4.31
N LYS A 30 3.62 -2.72 -5.58
CA LYS A 30 2.69 -3.05 -6.68
C LYS A 30 1.92 -4.36 -6.48
N THR A 31 2.52 -5.32 -5.77
CA THR A 31 1.92 -6.64 -5.51
C THR A 31 1.03 -6.67 -4.27
N ALA A 32 0.98 -5.57 -3.51
CA ALA A 32 0.10 -5.44 -2.36
C ALA A 32 -1.29 -4.94 -2.78
N SER A 33 -2.32 -5.41 -2.08
CA SER A 33 -3.71 -5.05 -2.33
C SER A 33 -4.42 -4.62 -1.06
N ALA A 34 -5.30 -3.64 -1.17
CA ALA A 34 -6.23 -3.30 -0.09
C ALA A 34 -7.35 -4.35 -0.01
N GLN A 35 -7.58 -4.89 1.17
CA GLN A 35 -8.59 -5.92 1.41
C GLN A 35 -9.84 -5.37 2.09
N GLN A 36 -9.67 -4.39 2.99
CA GLN A 36 -10.74 -3.84 3.80
C GLN A 36 -10.39 -2.45 4.31
N LEU A 37 -11.38 -1.58 4.45
CA LEU A 37 -11.25 -0.29 5.12
C LEU A 37 -12.40 -0.13 6.11
N GLU A 38 -12.09 -0.17 7.40
CA GLU A 38 -13.07 -0.02 8.47
C GLU A 38 -12.51 0.85 9.59
N ASN A 39 -13.30 1.77 10.14
CA ASN A 39 -12.90 2.62 11.26
C ASN A 39 -11.53 3.31 11.04
N ASN A 40 -11.29 3.78 9.81
CA ASN A 40 -10.03 4.41 9.41
C ASN A 40 -8.80 3.46 9.49
N CYS A 41 -9.03 2.15 9.46
CA CYS A 41 -8.00 1.12 9.42
C CYS A 41 -8.04 0.43 8.05
N LEU A 42 -6.97 0.61 7.27
CA LEU A 42 -6.77 -0.05 5.98
C LEU A 42 -6.03 -1.38 6.18
N VAL A 43 -6.66 -2.48 5.81
CA VAL A 43 -6.04 -3.81 5.81
C VAL A 43 -5.42 -4.07 4.44
N ILE A 44 -4.11 -4.37 4.42
CA ILE A 44 -3.35 -4.62 3.20
C ILE A 44 -2.87 -6.07 3.19
N CYS A 45 -3.10 -6.74 2.07
CA CYS A 45 -2.58 -8.07 1.76
C CYS A 45 -1.31 -7.97 0.91
N THR A 46 -0.36 -8.86 1.18
CA THR A 46 0.90 -8.98 0.44
C THR A 46 1.08 -10.41 -0.04
N PRO A 47 1.84 -10.67 -1.12
CA PRO A 47 1.97 -12.01 -1.70
C PRO A 47 2.66 -13.03 -0.78
N ASN A 48 3.45 -12.58 0.20
CA ASN A 48 4.13 -13.47 1.15
C ASN A 48 4.50 -12.73 2.46
N PRO A 49 4.87 -13.46 3.53
CA PRO A 49 5.25 -12.86 4.81
C PRO A 49 6.49 -11.95 4.76
N PHE A 50 7.42 -12.17 3.83
CA PHE A 50 8.61 -11.32 3.69
C PHE A 50 8.23 -9.92 3.20
N ALA A 51 7.37 -9.84 2.18
CA ALA A 51 6.82 -8.58 1.69
C ALA A 51 6.07 -7.82 2.80
N ARG A 52 5.21 -8.52 3.55
CA ARG A 52 4.52 -7.95 4.72
C ARG A 52 5.51 -7.32 5.71
N ASN A 53 6.51 -8.10 6.13
CA ASN A 53 7.48 -7.65 7.13
C ASN A 53 8.31 -6.46 6.61
N TRP A 54 8.65 -6.45 5.32
CA TRP A 54 9.38 -5.36 4.69
C TRP A 54 8.55 -4.07 4.64
N LEU A 55 7.28 -4.15 4.20
CA LEU A 55 6.37 -3.01 4.21
C LEU A 55 6.16 -2.45 5.61
N GLN A 56 5.93 -3.33 6.59
CA GLN A 56 5.74 -2.93 7.98
C GLN A 56 6.97 -2.21 8.54
N LYS A 57 8.18 -2.67 8.20
CA LYS A 57 9.44 -2.09 8.71
C LYS A 57 9.81 -0.77 8.04
N TYR A 58 9.64 -0.67 6.72
CA TYR A 58 10.22 0.42 5.94
C TYR A 58 9.19 1.39 5.34
N TYR A 59 7.98 0.93 5.04
CA TYR A 59 7.01 1.70 4.24
C TYR A 59 5.69 1.98 4.96
N ILE A 60 5.49 1.51 6.19
CA ILE A 60 4.23 1.74 6.91
C ILE A 60 3.91 3.24 7.06
N LYS A 61 4.94 4.06 7.35
CA LYS A 61 4.79 5.52 7.44
C LYS A 61 4.53 6.14 6.07
N THR A 62 5.27 5.69 5.05
CA THR A 62 5.10 6.19 3.69
C THR A 62 3.71 5.88 3.15
N ILE A 63 3.14 4.71 3.46
CA ILE A 63 1.78 4.31 3.05
C ILE A 63 0.71 5.09 3.82
N ALA A 64 0.93 5.35 5.12
CA ALA A 64 -0.05 6.01 5.99
C ALA A 64 -0.06 7.56 5.90
N ASP A 65 0.93 8.15 5.22
CA ASP A 65 1.01 9.58 4.90
C ASP A 65 -0.04 10.00 3.85
#